data_AF-A0A9D9Y7W1-F1
#
_entry.id   AF-A0A9D9Y7W1-F1
#
_cell.length_a   1.000
_cell.length_b   1.000
_cell.length_c   1.000
_cell.angle_alpha   90.00
_cell.angle_beta   90.00
_cell.angle_gamma   90.00
#
_symmetry.space_group_name_H-M   'P 1'
#
loop_
_entity.id
_entity.type
_entity.pdbx_description
1 polymer ?
#
loop_
_entity_poly.entity_id
_entity_poly.type
_entity_poly.pdbx_seq_one_letter_code
_entity_poly.pdbx_strand_id
1 'polypeptide(L)'
;MKFNIEYKDTGSNARAGTISTAHGNIQTPIFMPVGTQGTVKGVHQHELENTIKAQIILGNTYHLYLRPGTEILKKAGGLHKFMCWDKPILTDSGGYQVYSLKGMRKITEEGVKFQSHIDGSRHFFSPESVMDVQR
;
A
#
# COMPACT_ATOMS: atom_id res chain seq x y z
N MET A 1 0.85 -11.23 12.85
CA MET A 1 2.10 -11.08 12.07
C MET A 1 3.27 -11.46 12.96
N LYS A 2 4.28 -12.16 12.44
CA LYS A 2 5.51 -12.52 13.18
C LYS A 2 6.73 -12.20 12.32
N PHE A 3 7.74 -11.58 12.90
CA PHE A 3 9.03 -11.37 12.23
C PHE A 3 10.11 -12.19 12.95
N ASN A 4 10.85 -13.00 12.19
CA ASN A 4 11.94 -13.83 12.69
C ASN A 4 13.25 -13.42 12.00
N ILE A 5 14.27 -13.07 12.78
CA ILE A 5 15.62 -12.85 12.24
C ILE A 5 16.33 -14.21 12.22
N GLU A 6 16.73 -14.64 11.03
CA GLU A 6 17.38 -15.93 10.82
C GLU A 6 18.90 -15.80 10.88
N TYR A 7 19.43 -14.68 10.41
CA TYR A 7 20.85 -14.39 10.44
C TYR A 7 21.13 -12.90 10.63
N LYS A 8 22.21 -12.61 11.36
CA LYS A 8 22.78 -11.27 11.52
C LYS A 8 24.23 -11.33 11.10
N ASP A 9 24.62 -10.43 10.22
CA ASP A 9 26.02 -10.30 9.84
C ASP A 9 26.86 -9.80 11.03
N THR A 10 28.08 -10.30 11.20
CA THR A 10 28.95 -9.94 12.33
C THR A 10 29.75 -8.66 12.09
N GLY A 11 29.91 -8.25 10.82
CA GLY A 11 30.67 -7.07 10.42
C GLY A 11 29.83 -5.83 10.09
N SER A 12 28.50 -5.94 10.12
CA SER A 12 27.57 -4.88 9.72
C SER A 12 26.22 -4.98 10.44
N ASN A 13 25.30 -4.06 10.14
CA ASN A 13 23.92 -4.08 10.66
C ASN A 13 22.95 -4.90 9.78
N ALA A 14 23.46 -5.68 8.82
CA ALA A 14 22.64 -6.46 7.90
C ALA A 14 21.93 -7.62 8.60
N ARG A 15 20.69 -7.89 8.18
CA ARG A 15 19.83 -8.94 8.75
C ARG A 15 19.10 -9.66 7.62
N ALA A 16 19.06 -10.98 7.70
CA ALA A 16 18.18 -11.81 6.89
C ALA A 16 17.12 -12.44 7.80
N GLY A 17 15.89 -12.54 7.31
CA GLY A 17 14.80 -13.09 8.11
C GLY A 17 13.47 -13.14 7.37
N THR A 18 12.46 -13.70 8.04
CA THR A 18 11.14 -13.95 7.46
C THR A 18 10.05 -13.19 8.21
N ILE A 19 9.18 -12.49 7.48
CA ILE A 19 7.92 -11.94 7.97
C ILE A 19 6.78 -12.88 7.58
N SER A 20 6.07 -13.44 8.55
CA SER A 20 4.87 -14.26 8.32
C SER A 20 3.61 -13.41 8.47
N THR A 21 2.79 -13.41 7.42
CA THR A 21 1.51 -12.71 7.34
C THR A 21 0.36 -13.69 7.09
N ALA A 22 -0.88 -13.21 7.13
CA ALA A 22 -2.05 -14.03 6.78
C ALA A 22 -2.06 -14.48 5.31
N HIS A 23 -1.35 -13.78 4.42
CA HIS A 23 -1.34 -14.02 2.97
C HIS A 23 -0.02 -14.62 2.46
N GLY A 24 0.89 -15.00 3.37
CA GLY A 24 2.16 -15.65 3.00
C GLY A 24 3.37 -15.13 3.77
N ASN A 25 4.51 -15.73 3.47
CA ASN A 25 5.81 -15.39 4.04
C ASN A 25 6.59 -14.44 3.11
N ILE A 26 7.33 -13.52 3.71
CA ILE A 26 8.17 -12.54 3.01
C ILE A 26 9.61 -12.67 3.54
N GLN A 27 10.54 -13.00 2.66
CA GLN A 27 11.97 -13.05 2.95
C GLN A 27 12.55 -11.64 2.90
N THR A 28 13.35 -11.27 3.89
CA THR A 28 13.98 -9.95 4.02
C THR A 28 15.51 -10.09 3.91
N PRO A 29 16.22 -9.13 3.29
CA PRO A 29 15.74 -7.85 2.76
C PRO A 29 14.89 -8.01 1.49
N ILE A 30 13.85 -7.18 1.35
CA ILE A 30 12.88 -7.26 0.25
C ILE A 30 12.71 -5.90 -0.42
N PHE A 31 12.58 -5.92 -1.74
CA PHE A 31 12.12 -4.78 -2.54
C PHE A 31 10.64 -4.98 -2.89
N MET A 32 9.83 -3.92 -2.77
CA MET A 32 8.39 -3.97 -3.01
C MET A 32 8.04 -3.22 -4.30
N PRO A 33 7.54 -3.91 -5.35
CA PRO A 33 6.94 -3.26 -6.50
C PRO A 33 5.74 -2.39 -6.07
N VAL A 34 5.59 -1.22 -6.68
CA VAL A 34 4.55 -0.26 -6.32
C VAL A 34 3.34 -0.41 -7.23
N GLY A 35 2.22 -0.83 -6.64
CA GLY A 35 0.90 -0.86 -7.22
C GLY A 35 0.16 0.46 -7.01
N THR A 36 -0.09 1.20 -8.09
CA THR A 36 -0.92 2.42 -8.07
C THR A 36 -2.27 2.12 -8.72
N GLN A 37 -3.37 2.46 -8.05
CA GLN A 37 -4.73 2.20 -8.55
C GLN A 37 -5.05 0.73 -8.84
N GLY A 38 -4.53 -0.19 -8.05
CA GLY A 38 -4.89 -1.60 -8.20
C GLY A 38 -4.02 -2.38 -9.20
N THR A 39 -2.91 -1.79 -9.68
CA THR A 39 -1.98 -2.48 -10.60
C THR A 39 -0.56 -1.94 -10.45
N VAL A 40 0.44 -2.81 -10.65
CA VAL A 40 1.80 -2.36 -10.93
C VAL A 40 1.84 -1.93 -12.40
N LYS A 41 2.25 -0.70 -12.68
CA LYS A 41 2.17 -0.15 -14.04
C LYS A 41 3.21 -0.83 -14.95
N GLY A 42 2.75 -1.25 -16.13
CA GLY A 42 3.62 -1.81 -17.17
C GLY A 42 4.08 -3.25 -16.92
N VAL A 43 3.52 -3.94 -15.94
CA VAL A 43 3.85 -5.33 -15.63
C VAL A 43 2.55 -6.11 -15.45
N HIS A 44 2.43 -7.26 -16.12
CA HIS A 44 1.27 -8.12 -15.91
C HIS A 44 1.38 -8.87 -14.58
N GLN A 45 0.23 -9.18 -13.99
CA GLN A 45 0.16 -9.87 -12.70
C GLN A 45 0.92 -11.20 -12.68
N HIS A 46 0.82 -11.97 -13.77
CA HIS A 46 1.53 -13.25 -13.90
C HIS A 46 3.05 -13.07 -13.94
N GLU A 47 3.57 -11.94 -14.43
CA GLU A 47 5.00 -11.65 -14.45
C GLU A 47 5.50 -11.30 -13.05
N LEU A 48 4.72 -10.51 -12.29
CA LEU A 48 5.01 -10.25 -10.87
C LEU A 48 5.13 -11.56 -10.08
N GLU A 49 4.22 -12.48 -10.34
CA GLU A 49 4.14 -13.74 -9.62
C GLU A 49 5.19 -14.77 -10.07
N ASN A 50 5.33 -15.01 -11.37
CA ASN A 50 6.10 -16.14 -11.90
C ASN A 50 7.53 -15.75 -12.31
N THR A 51 7.72 -14.55 -12.85
CA THR A 51 9.01 -14.09 -13.37
C THR A 51 9.79 -13.35 -12.29
N ILE A 52 9.18 -12.31 -11.72
CA ILE A 52 9.78 -11.47 -10.67
C ILE A 52 9.74 -12.18 -9.32
N LYS A 53 8.77 -13.08 -9.12
CA LYS A 53 8.55 -13.80 -7.86
C LYS A 53 8.39 -12.85 -6.68
N ALA A 54 7.70 -11.74 -6.91
CA ALA A 54 7.40 -10.78 -5.85
C ALA A 54 6.62 -11.49 -4.73
N GLN A 55 7.08 -11.29 -3.50
CA GLN A 55 6.47 -11.84 -2.29
C GLN A 55 5.53 -10.85 -1.62
N ILE A 56 5.63 -9.57 -1.95
CA ILE A 56 4.80 -8.49 -1.43
C ILE A 56 4.83 -7.33 -2.42
N ILE A 57 3.73 -6.59 -2.50
CA ILE A 57 3.63 -5.34 -3.25
C ILE A 57 3.17 -4.20 -2.35
N LEU A 58 3.46 -2.97 -2.75
CA LEU A 58 2.98 -1.77 -2.08
C LEU A 58 1.73 -1.24 -2.79
N GLY A 59 0.60 -1.14 -2.10
CA GLY A 59 -0.61 -0.50 -2.59
C GLY A 59 -0.70 0.96 -2.16
N ASN A 60 -1.00 1.87 -3.08
CA ASN A 60 -1.18 3.27 -2.75
C ASN A 60 -2.62 3.61 -2.33
N THR A 61 -2.82 3.93 -1.05
CA THR A 61 -4.15 4.20 -0.49
C THR A 61 -4.76 5.48 -1.02
N TYR A 62 -3.96 6.54 -1.19
CA TYR A 62 -4.48 7.82 -1.72
C TYR A 62 -5.13 7.64 -3.09
N HIS A 63 -4.46 6.93 -3.99
CA HIS A 63 -5.00 6.67 -5.32
C HIS A 63 -6.23 5.76 -5.27
N LEU A 64 -6.17 4.66 -4.51
CA LEU A 64 -7.28 3.72 -4.37
C LEU A 64 -8.54 4.36 -3.75
N TYR A 65 -8.34 5.25 -2.78
CA TYR A 65 -9.41 6.00 -2.12
C TYR A 65 -10.12 6.96 -3.08
N LEU A 66 -9.38 7.68 -3.93
CA LEU A 66 -9.99 8.61 -4.88
C LEU A 66 -10.61 7.88 -6.09
N ARG A 67 -9.94 6.83 -6.57
CA ARG A 67 -10.42 6.01 -7.68
C ARG A 67 -9.77 4.61 -7.61
N PRO A 68 -10.56 3.53 -7.51
CA PRO A 68 -12.00 3.46 -7.73
C PRO A 68 -12.86 3.91 -6.53
N GLY A 69 -12.28 4.06 -5.34
CA GLY A 69 -13.02 4.34 -4.11
C GLY A 69 -13.27 3.06 -3.29
N THR A 70 -13.36 3.25 -1.97
CA THR A 70 -13.46 2.15 -1.00
C THR A 70 -14.71 1.30 -1.17
N GLU A 71 -15.85 1.90 -1.54
CA GLU A 71 -17.10 1.17 -1.75
C GLU A 71 -17.03 0.18 -2.92
N ILE A 72 -16.31 0.53 -3.99
CA ILE A 72 -16.08 -0.39 -5.11
C ILE A 72 -15.13 -1.51 -4.68
N LEU A 73 -14.06 -1.19 -3.94
CA LEU A 73 -13.13 -2.18 -3.43
C LEU A 73 -13.81 -3.18 -2.48
N LYS A 74 -14.69 -2.71 -1.58
CA LYS A 74 -15.49 -3.56 -0.70
C LYS A 74 -16.40 -4.50 -1.51
N LYS A 75 -17.11 -3.97 -2.51
CA LYS A 75 -17.98 -4.77 -3.39
C LYS A 75 -17.19 -5.82 -4.19
N ALA A 76 -15.94 -5.53 -4.55
CA ALA A 76 -15.06 -6.48 -5.23
C ALA A 76 -14.49 -7.57 -4.29
N GLY A 77 -14.78 -7.53 -2.98
CA GLY A 77 -14.23 -8.47 -2.00
C GLY A 77 -12.86 -8.06 -1.45
N GLY A 78 -12.55 -6.77 -1.49
CA GLY A 78 -11.30 -6.20 -0.99
C GLY A 78 -10.23 -6.05 -2.08
N LEU A 79 -9.11 -5.43 -1.69
CA LEU A 79 -8.04 -5.06 -2.62
C LEU A 79 -7.36 -6.28 -3.27
N HIS A 80 -7.15 -7.37 -2.53
CA HIS A 80 -6.58 -8.61 -3.06
C HIS A 80 -7.39 -9.15 -4.25
N LYS A 81 -8.72 -9.24 -4.09
CA LYS A 81 -9.64 -9.69 -5.15
C LYS A 81 -9.74 -8.70 -6.29
N PHE A 82 -9.75 -7.40 -5.99
CA PHE A 82 -9.75 -6.37 -7.02
C PHE A 82 -8.51 -6.41 -7.93
N MET A 83 -7.33 -6.69 -7.37
CA MET A 83 -6.06 -6.74 -8.11
C MET A 83 -5.70 -8.14 -8.65
N CYS A 84 -6.49 -9.17 -8.35
CA CYS A 84 -6.11 -10.57 -8.55
C CYS A 84 -4.71 -10.88 -7.94
N TRP A 85 -4.47 -10.42 -6.71
CA TRP A 85 -3.23 -10.65 -5.97
C TRP A 85 -3.55 -11.36 -4.66
N ASP A 86 -3.13 -12.61 -4.50
CA ASP A 86 -3.41 -13.41 -3.31
C ASP A 86 -2.24 -13.43 -2.30
N LYS A 87 -1.16 -12.68 -2.59
CA LYS A 87 0.03 -12.53 -1.74
C LYS A 87 -0.05 -11.25 -0.89
N PRO A 88 0.86 -11.04 0.07
CA PRO A 88 0.86 -9.85 0.94
C PRO A 88 0.84 -8.52 0.18
N ILE A 89 0.15 -7.54 0.76
CA ILE A 89 0.10 -6.14 0.31
C ILE A 89 0.44 -5.25 1.51
N LEU A 90 1.35 -4.31 1.32
CA LEU A 90 1.55 -3.19 2.24
C LEU A 90 0.82 -1.97 1.67
N THR A 91 -0.17 -1.46 2.37
CA THR A 91 -0.82 -0.20 2.00
C THR A 91 -0.18 0.97 2.73
N ASP A 92 0.22 2.02 2.00
CA ASP A 92 0.64 3.27 2.63
C ASP A 92 -0.56 4.04 3.19
N SER A 93 -0.34 5.07 4.02
CA SER A 93 -1.43 5.86 4.59
C SER A 93 -2.03 6.89 3.62
N GLY A 94 -1.37 7.13 2.47
CA GLY A 94 -1.73 8.22 1.56
C GLY A 94 -1.34 9.63 2.05
N GLY A 95 -0.93 9.79 3.30
CA GLY A 95 -0.62 11.10 3.90
C GLY A 95 0.54 11.83 3.21
N TYR A 96 1.53 11.09 2.72
CA TYR A 96 2.65 11.67 1.98
C TYR A 96 2.22 12.27 0.64
N GLN A 97 1.30 11.61 -0.07
CA GLN A 97 0.75 12.08 -1.34
C GLN A 97 -0.11 13.33 -1.11
N VAL A 98 -0.91 13.34 -0.05
CA VAL A 98 -1.62 14.57 0.34
C VAL A 98 -0.63 15.69 0.67
N TYR A 99 0.49 15.37 1.34
CA TYR A 99 1.58 16.30 1.61
C TYR A 99 2.41 16.70 0.37
N SER A 100 2.34 16.01 -0.76
CA SER A 100 3.05 16.45 -1.98
C SER A 100 2.22 17.42 -2.82
N LEU A 101 0.90 17.47 -2.63
CA LEU A 101 -0.03 18.38 -3.32
C LEU A 101 0.06 19.81 -2.75
N LYS A 102 1.04 20.60 -3.20
CA LYS A 102 1.20 22.00 -2.79
C LYS A 102 -0.02 22.83 -3.22
N GLY A 103 -0.49 23.72 -2.34
CA GLY A 103 -1.57 24.68 -2.63
C GLY A 103 -3.01 24.15 -2.50
N MET A 104 -3.22 22.84 -2.43
CA MET A 104 -4.55 22.22 -2.40
C MET A 104 -4.88 21.55 -1.05
N ARG A 105 -4.24 21.97 0.05
CA ARG A 105 -4.39 21.31 1.35
C ARG A 105 -4.34 22.27 2.55
N LYS A 106 -4.96 21.85 3.65
CA LYS A 106 -4.85 22.45 4.98
C LYS A 106 -4.59 21.34 6.00
N ILE A 107 -3.46 21.42 6.69
CA ILE A 107 -3.05 20.47 7.74
C ILE A 107 -3.45 21.06 9.09
N THR A 108 -4.11 20.25 9.91
CA THR A 108 -4.50 20.54 11.30
C THR A 108 -4.13 19.35 12.18
N GLU A 109 -4.19 19.50 13.50
CA GLU A 109 -3.96 18.38 14.43
C GLU A 109 -4.92 17.21 14.18
N GLU A 110 -6.17 17.53 13.86
CA GLU A 110 -7.24 16.55 13.56
C GLU A 110 -6.99 15.76 12.25
N GLY A 111 -6.11 16.21 11.37
CA GLY A 111 -5.87 15.58 10.07
C GLY A 111 -5.59 16.57 8.92
N VAL A 112 -5.80 16.11 7.69
CA VAL A 112 -5.51 16.89 6.48
C VAL A 112 -6.74 17.03 5.60
N LYS A 113 -7.17 18.27 5.38
CA LYS A 113 -8.16 18.61 4.35
C LYS A 113 -7.45 18.82 3.03
N PHE A 114 -7.93 18.23 1.95
CA PHE A 114 -7.32 18.40 0.63
C PHE A 114 -8.36 18.40 -0.49
N GLN A 115 -7.97 18.95 -1.64
CA GLN A 115 -8.76 18.91 -2.85
C GLN A 115 -8.26 17.80 -3.77
N SER A 116 -9.17 16.99 -4.27
CA SER A 116 -8.91 15.94 -5.25
C SER A 116 -8.41 16.56 -6.56
N HIS A 117 -7.28 16.07 -7.04
CA HIS A 117 -6.72 16.42 -8.35
C HIS A 117 -7.50 15.84 -9.53
N ILE A 118 -8.46 14.94 -9.29
CA ILE A 118 -9.23 14.25 -10.34
C ILE A 118 -10.47 15.06 -10.72
N ASP A 119 -11.19 15.58 -9.73
CA ASP A 119 -12.52 16.19 -9.91
C ASP A 119 -12.72 17.49 -9.09
N GLY A 120 -11.72 17.89 -8.30
CA GLY A 120 -11.81 19.10 -7.47
C GLY A 120 -12.65 18.93 -6.20
N SER A 121 -13.12 17.73 -5.87
CA SER A 121 -13.87 17.47 -4.64
C SER A 121 -13.00 17.63 -3.39
N ARG A 122 -13.60 18.02 -2.25
CA ARG A 122 -12.87 18.24 -0.99
C ARG A 122 -12.99 17.03 -0.09
N HIS A 123 -11.86 16.56 0.40
CA HIS A 123 -11.75 15.40 1.27
C HIS A 123 -11.03 15.75 2.57
N PHE A 124 -11.19 14.89 3.57
CA PHE A 124 -10.51 14.99 4.86
C PHE A 124 -9.97 13.62 5.25
N PHE A 125 -8.66 13.57 5.54
CA PHE A 125 -7.99 12.40 6.09
C PHE A 125 -7.58 12.67 7.54
N SER A 126 -8.27 12.02 8.47
CA SER A 126 -7.81 11.82 9.86
C SER A 126 -7.09 10.47 10.00
N PRO A 127 -6.32 10.26 11.08
CA PRO A 127 -5.74 8.96 11.40
C PRO A 127 -6.77 7.81 11.38
N GLU A 128 -7.94 8.03 11.97
CA GLU A 128 -9.04 7.06 12.04
C GLU A 128 -9.58 6.75 10.65
N SER A 129 -9.86 7.78 9.85
CA SER A 129 -10.41 7.59 8.50
C SER A 129 -9.46 6.81 7.58
N VAL A 130 -8.13 6.99 7.75
CA VAL A 130 -7.14 6.26 6.97
C VAL A 130 -7.08 4.79 7.39
N MET A 131 -7.16 4.52 8.70
CA MET A 131 -7.22 3.14 9.20
C MET A 131 -8.48 2.42 8.69
N ASP A 132 -9.62 3.12 8.62
CA ASP A 132 -10.87 2.55 8.08
C ASP A 132 -10.77 2.25 6.58
N VAL A 133 -10.03 3.06 5.82
CA VAL A 133 -9.79 2.84 4.38
C VAL A 133 -8.89 1.62 4.15
N GLN A 134 -7.95 1.33 5.05
CA GLN A 134 -6.99 0.23 4.95
C GLN A 134 -7.54 -1.11 5.48
N ARG A 135 -8.72 -1.12 6.10
CA ARG A 135 -9.30 -2.28 6.77
C ARG A 135 -9.96 -3.29 5.84
#